data_AF-A0A1F9Z5S5-F1
#
_entry.id   AF-A0A1F9Z5S5-F1
#
_cell.length_a   1.000
_cell.length_b   1.000
_cell.length_c   1.000
_cell.angle_alpha   90.00
_cell.angle_beta   90.00
_cell.angle_gamma   90.00
#
_symmetry.space_group_name_H-M   'P 1'
#
loop_
_entity.id
_entity.type
_entity.pdbx_description
1 polymer ?
#
loop_
_entity_poly.entity_id
_entity_poly.type
_entity_poly.pdbx_seq_one_letter_code
_entity_poly.pdbx_strand_id
1 'polypeptide(L)'
;MTRPDVGLRQRRLVGRRLRLEDTELATKYVFPFVGEDWTVRFAVLELLGAGPRILATAVRADGEDLRATATATDLGIIESVPQDTFDGLVHFDPWWTFRGASGVHRAWIERIVASNIARPFVREGRTHKVEDLLFGLEAKALEALTMKDDRFRAKTFRRGELDLSTLRRPPFR
;
A
#
# COMPACT_ATOMS: atom_id res chain seq x y z
N MET A 1 26.52 14.91 -1.21
CA MET A 1 25.89 14.07 -2.25
C MET A 1 24.87 13.16 -1.59
N THR A 2 23.59 13.49 -1.66
CA THR A 2 22.49 12.59 -1.29
C THR A 2 22.49 11.44 -2.31
N ARG A 3 22.63 10.19 -1.85
CA ARG A 3 22.40 9.02 -2.73
C ARG A 3 21.03 9.20 -3.41
N PRO A 4 20.88 8.91 -4.71
CA PRO A 4 19.54 8.75 -5.27
C PRO A 4 18.80 7.74 -4.38
N ASP A 5 17.55 8.04 -4.05
CA ASP A 5 16.70 7.10 -3.30
C ASP A 5 16.57 5.82 -4.14
N VAL A 6 17.43 4.83 -3.85
CA VAL A 6 17.39 3.51 -4.48
C VAL A 6 16.20 2.77 -3.89
N GLY A 7 15.11 2.69 -4.62
CA GLY A 7 13.88 2.06 -4.14
C GLY A 7 12.71 2.19 -5.09
N LEU A 8 11.61 1.56 -4.72
CA LEU A 8 10.38 1.51 -5.49
C LEU A 8 9.35 2.48 -4.92
N ARG A 9 8.98 3.50 -5.70
CA ARG A 9 7.94 4.46 -5.29
C ARG A 9 6.55 3.88 -5.51
N GLN A 10 5.57 4.22 -4.67
CA GLN A 10 4.18 3.75 -4.81
C GLN A 10 3.61 4.01 -6.22
N ARG A 11 3.91 5.17 -6.81
CA ARG A 11 3.48 5.51 -8.19
C ARG A 11 3.99 4.55 -9.26
N ARG A 12 5.06 3.79 -8.99
CA ARG A 12 5.66 2.79 -9.89
C ARG A 12 5.01 1.41 -9.73
N LEU A 13 4.01 1.27 -8.86
CA LEU A 13 3.23 0.04 -8.65
C LEU A 13 1.89 0.06 -9.42
N VAL A 14 1.68 1.06 -10.28
CA VAL A 14 0.40 1.31 -10.96
C VAL A 14 0.46 0.89 -12.42
N GLY A 15 -0.57 0.18 -12.88
CA GLY A 15 -0.77 -0.14 -14.30
C GLY A 15 0.28 -1.07 -14.90
N ARG A 16 0.92 -1.92 -14.08
CA ARG A 16 2.00 -2.82 -14.52
C ARG A 16 1.54 -4.27 -14.60
N ARG A 17 2.25 -5.06 -15.40
CA ARG A 17 2.06 -6.52 -15.40
C ARG A 17 2.79 -7.09 -14.19
N LEU A 18 2.16 -8.02 -13.49
CA LEU A 18 2.74 -8.77 -12.39
C LEU A 18 3.08 -10.18 -12.88
N ARG A 19 4.38 -10.48 -12.95
CA ARG A 19 4.91 -11.81 -13.23
C ARG A 19 4.95 -12.63 -11.96
N LEU A 20 4.13 -13.67 -11.95
CA LEU A 20 4.15 -14.76 -10.99
C LEU A 20 5.09 -15.86 -11.50
N GLU A 21 5.24 -16.95 -10.75
CA GLU A 21 6.11 -18.07 -11.13
C GLU A 21 5.52 -18.90 -12.28
N ASP A 22 4.19 -18.93 -12.39
CA ASP A 22 3.42 -19.78 -13.31
C ASP A 22 2.55 -18.97 -14.30
N THR A 23 2.40 -17.67 -14.09
CA THR A 23 1.53 -16.83 -14.92
C THR A 23 1.93 -15.35 -14.90
N GLU A 24 1.21 -14.55 -15.67
CA GLU A 24 1.33 -13.10 -15.66
C GLU A 24 -0.05 -12.44 -15.60
N LEU A 25 -0.19 -11.45 -14.73
CA LEU A 25 -1.45 -10.76 -14.46
C LEU A 25 -1.36 -9.29 -14.85
N ALA A 26 -2.41 -8.78 -15.49
CA ALA A 26 -2.55 -7.35 -15.70
C ALA A 26 -3.12 -6.68 -14.43
N THR A 27 -2.30 -5.89 -13.75
CA THR A 27 -2.73 -5.15 -12.55
C THR A 27 -3.05 -3.71 -12.93
N LYS A 28 -4.15 -3.20 -12.39
CA LYS A 28 -4.43 -1.77 -12.40
C LYS A 28 -3.66 -1.09 -11.27
N TYR A 29 -3.61 -1.70 -10.10
CA TYR A 29 -2.86 -1.21 -8.95
C TYR A 29 -2.36 -2.35 -8.06
N VAL A 30 -1.23 -2.10 -7.38
CA VAL A 30 -0.69 -2.91 -6.28
C VAL A 30 -0.55 -2.02 -5.04
N PHE A 31 -1.20 -2.41 -3.94
CA PHE A 31 -1.20 -1.66 -2.68
C PHE A 31 -0.52 -2.46 -1.57
N PRO A 32 0.77 -2.19 -1.28
CA PRO A 32 1.43 -2.75 -0.11
C PRO A 32 0.76 -2.27 1.17
N PHE A 33 0.49 -3.19 2.09
CA PHE A 33 0.07 -2.92 3.46
C PHE A 33 1.28 -3.02 4.38
N VAL A 34 1.51 -1.96 5.15
CA VAL A 34 2.71 -1.76 5.95
C VAL A 34 2.32 -1.75 7.42
N GLY A 35 3.04 -2.52 8.24
CA GLY A 35 2.88 -2.48 9.70
C GLY A 35 3.60 -1.30 10.34
N GLU A 36 3.33 -1.08 11.63
CA GLU A 36 4.00 -0.05 12.44
C GLU A 36 5.53 -0.20 12.51
N ASP A 37 6.03 -1.42 12.31
CA ASP A 37 7.45 -1.75 12.18
C ASP A 37 8.05 -1.46 10.79
N TRP A 38 7.27 -0.80 9.92
CA TRP A 38 7.60 -0.44 8.55
C TRP A 38 7.82 -1.64 7.62
N THR A 39 7.43 -2.84 8.04
CA THR A 39 7.49 -4.05 7.22
C THR A 39 6.23 -4.17 6.36
N VAL A 40 6.41 -4.52 5.09
CA VAL A 40 5.30 -4.87 4.20
C VAL A 40 4.78 -6.26 4.59
N ARG A 41 3.49 -6.37 4.90
CA ARG A 41 2.85 -7.61 5.34
C ARG A 41 2.26 -8.41 4.19
N PHE A 42 1.63 -7.72 3.25
CA PHE A 42 1.06 -8.25 2.02
C PHE A 42 0.77 -7.08 1.09
N ALA A 43 0.36 -7.39 -0.15
CA ALA A 43 -0.21 -6.41 -1.06
C ALA A 43 -1.63 -6.80 -1.46
N VAL A 44 -2.50 -5.79 -1.63
CA VAL A 44 -3.75 -5.96 -2.37
C VAL A 44 -3.49 -5.68 -3.84
N LEU A 45 -3.93 -6.58 -4.71
CA LEU A 45 -3.91 -6.45 -6.16
C LEU A 45 -5.31 -6.05 -6.66
N GLU A 46 -5.41 -4.92 -7.36
CA GLU A 46 -6.57 -4.63 -8.23
C GLU A 46 -6.26 -5.19 -9.62
N LEU A 47 -6.89 -6.30 -9.96
CA LEU A 47 -6.71 -6.97 -11.26
C LEU A 47 -7.69 -6.41 -12.29
N LEU A 48 -7.28 -6.32 -13.55
CA LEU A 48 -8.22 -5.98 -14.63
C LEU A 48 -9.20 -7.13 -14.88
N GLY A 49 -10.50 -6.85 -14.74
CA GLY A 49 -11.58 -7.82 -15.04
C GLY A 49 -11.87 -8.83 -13.92
N ALA A 50 -11.27 -8.69 -12.74
CA ALA A 50 -11.52 -9.55 -11.59
C ALA A 50 -11.62 -8.74 -10.28
N GLY A 51 -12.21 -9.32 -9.24
CA GLY A 51 -12.22 -8.73 -7.90
C GLY A 51 -10.80 -8.64 -7.31
N PRO A 52 -10.60 -7.81 -6.27
CA PRO A 52 -9.29 -7.64 -5.66
C PRO A 52 -8.78 -8.96 -5.04
N ARG A 53 -7.46 -9.09 -4.96
CA ARG A 53 -6.77 -10.28 -4.43
C ARG A 53 -5.68 -9.90 -3.43
N ILE A 54 -5.38 -10.80 -2.50
CA ILE A 54 -4.27 -10.70 -1.57
C ILE A 54 -3.08 -11.46 -2.14
N LEU A 55 -1.93 -10.81 -2.11
CA LEU A 55 -0.63 -11.41 -2.35
C LEU A 55 0.20 -11.29 -1.08
N ALA A 56 0.50 -12.42 -0.44
CA ALA A 56 1.23 -12.47 0.83
C ALA A 56 2.74 -12.24 0.68
N THR A 57 3.27 -12.24 -0.55
CA THR A 57 4.70 -12.04 -0.83
C THR A 57 4.98 -10.63 -1.32
N ALA A 58 6.24 -10.19 -1.18
CA ALA A 58 6.66 -8.87 -1.61
C ALA A 58 6.71 -8.75 -3.15
N VAL A 59 6.39 -7.56 -3.66
CA VAL A 59 6.37 -7.26 -5.10
C VAL A 59 7.54 -6.37 -5.44
N ARG A 60 8.52 -6.89 -6.19
CA ARG A 60 9.69 -6.12 -6.63
C ARG A 60 9.52 -5.63 -8.07
N ALA A 61 10.23 -4.57 -8.41
CA ALA A 61 10.31 -4.12 -9.79
C ALA A 61 11.20 -5.05 -10.62
N ASP A 62 10.79 -5.29 -11.86
CA ASP A 62 11.55 -6.04 -12.87
C ASP A 62 11.43 -5.32 -14.22
N GLY A 63 12.25 -4.27 -14.40
CA GLY A 63 12.13 -3.34 -15.52
C GLY A 63 10.79 -2.58 -15.49
N GLU A 64 10.00 -2.71 -16.56
CA GLU A 64 8.66 -2.13 -16.65
C GLU A 64 7.58 -2.96 -15.96
N ASP A 65 7.88 -4.21 -15.62
CA ASP A 65 6.96 -5.11 -14.94
C ASP A 65 7.23 -5.18 -13.43
N LEU A 66 6.37 -5.91 -12.75
CA LEU A 66 6.49 -6.30 -11.36
C LEU A 66 6.70 -7.80 -11.27
N ARG A 67 7.37 -8.28 -10.21
CA ARG A 67 7.60 -9.70 -9.99
C ARG A 67 7.34 -10.08 -8.53
N ALA A 68 6.76 -11.25 -8.33
CA ALA A 68 6.59 -11.88 -7.02
C ALA A 68 6.92 -13.37 -7.09
N THR A 69 7.48 -13.92 -6.01
CA THR A 69 7.68 -15.36 -5.84
C THR A 69 6.40 -15.96 -5.26
N ALA A 70 5.41 -16.13 -6.13
CA ALA A 70 4.10 -16.70 -5.83
C ALA A 70 3.52 -17.26 -7.13
N THR A 71 2.59 -18.19 -7.01
CA THR A 71 1.78 -18.74 -8.10
C THR A 71 0.40 -18.10 -8.14
N ALA A 72 -0.34 -18.30 -9.22
CA ALA A 72 -1.73 -17.84 -9.32
C ALA A 72 -2.62 -18.40 -8.21
N THR A 73 -2.36 -19.63 -7.78
CA THR A 73 -3.11 -20.32 -6.71
C THR A 73 -2.83 -19.78 -5.32
N ASP A 74 -1.71 -19.07 -5.12
CA ASP A 74 -1.38 -18.43 -3.84
C ASP A 74 -2.17 -17.13 -3.61
N LEU A 75 -2.90 -16.64 -4.63
CA LEU A 75 -3.68 -15.42 -4.52
C LEU A 75 -4.96 -15.63 -3.71
N GLY A 76 -5.01 -15.00 -2.54
CA GLY A 76 -6.18 -15.02 -1.66
C GLY A 76 -7.27 -14.05 -2.09
N ILE A 77 -8.51 -14.30 -1.64
CA ILE A 77 -9.53 -13.25 -1.58
C ILE A 77 -9.26 -12.32 -0.40
N ILE A 78 -9.91 -11.15 -0.35
CA ILE A 78 -9.70 -10.19 0.75
C ILE A 78 -10.05 -10.81 2.11
N GLU A 79 -11.11 -11.61 2.17
CA GLU A 79 -11.62 -12.27 3.38
C GLU A 79 -10.70 -13.35 3.94
N SER A 80 -9.66 -13.75 3.22
CA SER A 80 -8.64 -14.66 3.77
C SER A 80 -7.75 -13.98 4.82
N VAL A 81 -7.76 -12.64 4.89
CA VAL A 81 -7.08 -11.86 5.93
C VAL A 81 -8.08 -11.53 7.04
N PRO A 82 -7.82 -11.89 8.31
CA PRO A 82 -8.67 -11.51 9.43
C PRO A 82 -8.88 -9.99 9.51
N GLN A 83 -10.11 -9.55 9.82
CA GLN A 83 -10.48 -8.12 9.79
C GLN A 83 -9.63 -7.26 10.73
N ASP A 84 -9.32 -7.79 11.91
CA ASP A 84 -8.49 -7.17 12.94
C ASP A 84 -7.03 -7.00 12.50
N THR A 85 -6.57 -7.77 11.51
CA THR A 85 -5.21 -7.60 10.95
C THR A 85 -5.02 -6.20 10.36
N PHE A 86 -6.06 -5.62 9.75
CA PHE A 86 -6.01 -4.26 9.19
C PHE A 86 -5.90 -3.18 10.26
N ASP A 87 -6.21 -3.50 11.53
CA ASP A 87 -6.15 -2.55 12.64
C ASP A 87 -4.71 -2.21 13.05
N GLY A 88 -3.69 -2.92 12.57
CA GLY A 88 -2.27 -2.61 12.79
C GLY A 88 -1.53 -2.15 11.54
N LEU A 89 -2.25 -1.86 10.46
CA LEU A 89 -1.66 -1.62 9.14
C LEU A 89 -2.00 -0.22 8.61
N VAL A 90 -1.12 0.25 7.73
CA VAL A 90 -1.35 1.40 6.86
C VAL A 90 -1.14 1.02 5.41
N HIS A 91 -1.83 1.72 4.51
CA HIS A 91 -1.54 1.65 3.08
C HIS A 91 -1.86 3.00 2.44
N PHE A 92 -1.33 3.24 1.25
CA PHE A 92 -1.56 4.47 0.50
C PHE A 92 -2.47 4.26 -0.70
N ASP A 93 -3.66 4.87 -0.62
CA ASP A 93 -4.61 5.17 -1.70
C ASP A 93 -5.16 4.02 -2.56
N PRO A 94 -6.08 3.19 -2.07
CA PRO A 94 -6.79 2.18 -2.86
C PRO A 94 -8.26 2.57 -3.03
N TRP A 95 -8.60 3.85 -2.86
CA TRP A 95 -9.99 4.24 -2.66
C TRP A 95 -10.86 3.86 -3.86
N TRP A 96 -10.33 3.97 -5.08
CA TRP A 96 -11.02 3.54 -6.30
C TRP A 96 -11.18 2.03 -6.42
N THR A 97 -10.28 1.23 -5.84
CA THR A 97 -10.31 -0.24 -5.90
C THR A 97 -11.50 -0.79 -5.15
N PHE A 98 -11.78 -0.23 -3.97
CA PHE A 98 -12.84 -0.72 -3.09
C PHE A 98 -14.17 0.04 -3.26
N ARG A 99 -14.16 1.18 -3.97
CA ARG A 99 -15.38 1.91 -4.34
C ARG A 99 -16.13 1.14 -5.42
N GLY A 100 -17.08 0.31 -5.00
CA GLY A 100 -17.89 -0.51 -5.90
C GLY A 100 -17.28 -1.88 -6.22
N ALA A 101 -16.29 -2.33 -5.43
CA ALA A 101 -15.80 -3.70 -5.51
C ALA A 101 -16.95 -4.67 -5.22
N SER A 102 -17.35 -5.44 -6.22
CA SER A 102 -18.23 -6.59 -6.01
C SER A 102 -17.44 -7.74 -5.40
N GLY A 103 -18.09 -8.51 -4.53
CA GLY A 103 -17.48 -9.71 -3.93
C GLY A 103 -16.49 -9.46 -2.80
N VAL A 104 -16.44 -8.25 -2.22
CA VAL A 104 -15.77 -7.99 -0.93
C VAL A 104 -16.80 -7.60 0.10
N HIS A 105 -16.81 -8.28 1.25
CA HIS A 105 -17.73 -8.00 2.33
C HIS A 105 -17.48 -6.61 2.93
N ARG A 106 -18.56 -5.87 3.21
CA ARG A 106 -18.52 -4.48 3.66
C ARG A 106 -17.63 -4.26 4.89
N ALA A 107 -17.67 -5.18 5.85
CA ALA A 107 -16.85 -5.08 7.06
C ALA A 107 -15.33 -5.03 6.76
N TRP A 108 -14.86 -5.74 5.73
CA TRP A 108 -13.46 -5.65 5.28
C TRP A 108 -13.18 -4.33 4.58
N ILE A 109 -14.10 -3.85 3.75
CA ILE A 109 -13.97 -2.54 3.08
C ILE A 109 -13.80 -1.43 4.12
N GLU A 110 -14.60 -1.44 5.19
CA GLU A 110 -14.52 -0.43 6.26
C GLU A 110 -13.16 -0.45 6.96
N ARG A 111 -12.63 -1.64 7.27
CA ARG A 111 -11.30 -1.81 7.88
C ARG A 111 -10.16 -1.38 6.96
N ILE A 112 -10.25 -1.74 5.68
CA ILE A 112 -9.29 -1.30 4.68
C ILE A 112 -9.33 0.22 4.57
N VAL A 113 -10.50 0.84 4.41
CA VAL A 113 -10.61 2.31 4.33
C VAL A 113 -10.04 3.00 5.56
N ALA A 114 -10.20 2.43 6.76
CA ALA A 114 -9.63 2.99 8.00
C ALA A 114 -8.08 2.95 8.03
N SER A 115 -7.45 2.01 7.34
CA SER A 115 -5.98 1.92 7.21
C SER A 115 -5.38 2.87 6.16
N ASN A 116 -6.19 3.65 5.43
CA ASN A 116 -5.72 4.52 4.34
C ASN A 116 -5.12 5.83 4.88
N ILE A 117 -3.87 6.12 4.50
CA ILE A 117 -3.14 7.33 4.91
C ILE A 117 -3.08 8.43 3.84
N ALA A 118 -3.77 8.26 2.70
CA ALA A 118 -3.74 9.24 1.60
C ALA A 118 -4.57 10.52 1.87
N ARG A 119 -5.48 10.49 2.86
CA ARG A 119 -6.32 11.64 3.20
C ARG A 119 -5.53 12.67 4.03
N PRO A 120 -5.85 13.97 3.91
CA PRO A 120 -5.27 14.97 4.79
C PRO A 120 -5.55 14.70 6.27
N PHE A 121 -4.58 15.03 7.13
CA PHE A 121 -4.62 14.91 8.59
C PHE A 121 -3.93 16.11 9.25
N VAL A 122 -4.24 16.39 10.52
CA VAL A 122 -3.66 17.52 11.26
C VAL A 122 -2.54 17.03 12.18
N ARG A 123 -1.39 17.70 12.14
CA ARG A 123 -0.25 17.48 13.04
C ARG A 123 0.44 18.80 13.32
N GLU A 124 0.76 19.06 14.59
CA GLU A 124 1.45 20.29 15.03
C GLU A 124 0.74 21.58 14.55
N GLY A 125 -0.60 21.54 14.56
CA GLY A 125 -1.44 22.67 14.13
C GLY A 125 -1.46 22.91 12.61
N ARG A 126 -0.90 22.02 11.79
CA ARG A 126 -0.89 22.12 10.32
C ARG A 126 -1.56 20.93 9.68
N THR A 127 -2.18 21.17 8.53
CA THR A 127 -2.71 20.10 7.68
C THR A 127 -1.57 19.52 6.85
N HIS A 128 -1.43 18.20 6.90
CA HIS A 128 -0.47 17.44 6.10
C HIS A 128 -1.21 16.43 5.24
N LYS A 129 -0.56 16.01 4.14
CA LYS A 129 -1.00 14.91 3.30
C LYS A 129 0.21 14.05 2.92
N VAL A 130 0.04 12.73 2.95
CA VAL A 130 1.05 11.82 2.38
C VAL A 130 1.06 12.02 0.86
N GLU A 131 2.25 12.16 0.29
CA GLU A 131 2.48 12.40 -1.13
C GLU A 131 2.99 11.15 -1.84
N ASP A 132 3.91 10.43 -1.20
CA ASP A 132 4.56 9.26 -1.81
C ASP A 132 5.12 8.34 -0.73
N LEU A 133 5.18 7.05 -1.07
CA LEU A 133 5.86 6.02 -0.29
C LEU A 133 7.04 5.49 -1.08
N LEU A 134 8.17 5.30 -0.42
CA LEU A 134 9.37 4.69 -0.99
C LEU A 134 9.62 3.35 -0.28
N PHE A 135 9.50 2.27 -1.03
CA PHE A 135 9.84 0.92 -0.57
C PHE A 135 11.27 0.57 -0.97
N GLY A 136 11.89 -0.36 -0.23
CA GLY A 136 13.16 -0.95 -0.64
C GLY A 136 13.04 -1.67 -2.00
N LEU A 137 14.17 -2.02 -2.63
CA LEU A 137 14.17 -2.69 -3.93
C LEU A 137 13.39 -4.02 -3.94
N GLU A 138 13.50 -4.76 -2.85
CA GLU A 138 12.76 -6.02 -2.64
C GLU A 138 11.31 -5.79 -2.14
N ALA A 139 10.91 -4.54 -1.94
CA ALA A 139 9.62 -4.12 -1.41
C ALA A 139 9.15 -4.85 -0.13
N LYS A 140 10.09 -5.34 0.68
CA LYS A 140 9.81 -5.97 1.98
C LYS A 140 9.58 -4.96 3.10
N ALA A 141 10.03 -3.73 2.91
CA ALA A 141 9.90 -2.66 3.88
C ALA A 141 9.62 -1.32 3.19
N LEU A 142 8.89 -0.48 3.90
CA LEU A 142 8.82 0.95 3.65
C LEU A 142 10.11 1.58 4.19
N GLU A 143 10.82 2.32 3.34
CA GLU A 143 12.09 2.98 3.68
C GLU A 143 11.91 4.47 3.96
N ALA A 144 10.94 5.09 3.29
CA ALA A 144 10.60 6.48 3.54
C ALA A 144 9.15 6.80 3.16
N LEU A 145 8.60 7.79 3.85
CA LEU A 145 7.32 8.41 3.55
C LEU A 145 7.54 9.90 3.35
N THR A 146 7.04 10.45 2.25
CA THR A 146 7.04 11.90 2.01
C THR A 146 5.65 12.45 2.26
N MET A 147 5.55 13.49 3.08
CA MET A 147 4.34 14.28 3.28
C MET A 147 4.55 15.73 2.85
N LYS A 148 3.47 16.43 2.54
CA LYS A 148 3.44 17.88 2.29
C LYS A 148 2.50 18.57 3.25
N ASP A 149 2.89 19.76 3.71
CA ASP A 149 1.98 20.65 4.44
C ASP A 149 1.09 21.46 3.47
N ASP A 150 0.17 22.25 4.04
CA ASP A 150 -0.73 23.17 3.33
C ASP A 150 -0.02 24.29 2.55
N ARG A 151 1.28 24.49 2.78
CA ARG A 151 2.16 25.40 2.03
C ARG A 151 3.05 24.65 1.03
N PHE A 152 2.71 23.40 0.72
CA PHE A 152 3.44 22.52 -0.20
C PHE A 152 4.89 22.23 0.22
N ARG A 153 5.25 22.45 1.48
CA ARG A 153 6.58 22.10 1.99
C ARG A 153 6.65 20.61 2.23
N ALA A 154 7.51 19.94 1.48
CA ALA A 154 7.70 18.51 1.63
C ALA A 154 8.62 18.18 2.80
N LYS A 155 8.24 17.16 3.57
CA LYS A 155 9.09 16.53 4.59
C LYS A 155 9.08 15.02 4.37
N THR A 156 10.26 14.43 4.33
CA THR A 156 10.45 12.98 4.24
C THR A 156 10.83 12.44 5.61
N PHE A 157 10.14 11.39 6.02
CA PHE A 157 10.45 10.61 7.21
C PHE A 157 11.03 9.28 6.73
N ARG A 158 12.22 8.94 7.22
CA ARG A 158 12.83 7.63 7.02
C ARG A 158 12.22 6.61 7.99
N ARG A 159 12.46 5.33 7.68
CA ARG A 159 12.02 4.21 8.51
C ARG A 159 12.32 4.44 10.00
N GLY A 160 11.28 4.31 10.83
CA GLY A 160 11.37 4.47 12.28
C GLY A 160 11.31 5.92 12.80
N GLU A 161 11.37 6.94 11.93
CA GLU A 161 11.29 8.34 12.36
C GLU A 161 9.85 8.81 12.62
N LEU A 162 8.86 8.00 12.26
CA LEU A 162 7.44 8.27 12.39
C LEU A 162 6.70 7.00 12.79
N ASP A 163 5.88 7.12 13.83
CA ASP A 163 4.86 6.13 14.15
C ASP A 163 3.75 6.20 13.10
N LEU A 164 3.66 5.16 12.26
CA LEU A 164 2.70 5.09 11.16
C LEU A 164 1.25 5.00 11.65
N SER A 165 1.01 4.49 12.87
CA SER A 165 -0.34 4.39 13.44
C SER A 165 -1.00 5.77 13.61
N THR A 166 -0.18 6.80 13.88
CA THR A 166 -0.63 8.19 14.06
C THR A 166 -1.17 8.83 12.77
N LEU A 167 -0.94 8.21 11.62
CA LEU A 167 -1.43 8.67 10.32
C LEU A 167 -2.83 8.15 9.99
N ARG A 168 -3.31 7.18 10.78
CA ARG A 168 -4.61 6.54 10.56
C ARG A 168 -5.73 7.40 11.09
N ARG A 169 -6.94 7.17 10.57
CA ARG A 169 -8.15 7.74 11.15
C ARG A 169 -8.76 6.74 12.14
N PRO A 170 -9.43 7.23 13.19
CA PRO A 170 -10.33 6.38 13.93
C PRO A 170 -11.39 5.82 12.96
N PRO A 171 -11.78 4.54 13.10
CA PRO A 171 -12.85 3.96 12.30
C PRO A 171 -14.12 4.81 12.45
N PHE A 172 -14.93 4.86 11.38
CA PHE A 172 -16.22 5.53 11.41
C PHE A 172 -17.03 4.97 12.59
N ARG A 173 -17.40 5.83 13.54
CA ARG A 173 -18.34 5.51 14.62
C ARG A 173 -19.77 5.62 14.12
#